data_AF-A0A419R2L4-F1
#
_entry.id   AF-A0A419R2L4-F1
#
_cell.length_a   1.000
_cell.length_b   1.000
_cell.length_c   1.000
_cell.angle_alpha   90.00
_cell.angle_beta   90.00
_cell.angle_gamma   90.00
#
_symmetry.space_group_name_H-M   'P 1'
#
loop_
_entity.id
_entity.type
_entity.pdbx_description
1 polymer ?
#
loop_
_entity_poly.entity_id
_entity_poly.type
_entity_poly.pdbx_seq_one_letter_code
_entity_poly.pdbx_strand_id
1 'polypeptide(L)'
;MSLQQSAAVRCSAAFALGAGLQKAGKGKDWPPLAERGREFFVRTSAQLMDETGMTRDAVGDLVQRTASELAEGDTLSKTMPACLSMLDSSGL
;
A
#
# COMPACT_ATOMS: atom_id res chain seq x y z
N MET A 1 -14.56 -5.77 5.97
CA MET A 1 -13.83 -4.56 5.55
C MET A 1 -14.70 -3.77 4.59
N SER A 2 -14.67 -2.44 4.68
CA SER A 2 -15.30 -1.54 3.72
C SER A 2 -14.47 -1.42 2.44
N LEU A 3 -15.05 -0.85 1.37
CA LEU A 3 -14.32 -0.58 0.12
C LEU A 3 -13.11 0.33 0.35
N GLN A 4 -13.26 1.34 1.20
CA GLN A 4 -12.18 2.27 1.53
C GLN A 4 -11.03 1.57 2.26
N GLN A 5 -11.35 0.72 3.25
CA GLN A 5 -10.36 -0.08 3.97
C GLN A 5 -9.60 -1.02 3.02
N SER A 6 -10.31 -1.72 2.13
CA SER A 6 -9.68 -2.62 1.15
C SER A 6 -8.78 -1.86 0.16
N ALA A 7 -9.20 -0.67 -0.28
CA ALA A 7 -8.38 0.17 -1.14
C ALA A 7 -7.11 0.66 -0.41
N ALA A 8 -7.21 1.07 0.86
CA ALA A 8 -6.07 1.51 1.66
C ALA A 8 -5.06 0.37 1.89
N VAL A 9 -5.53 -0.86 2.16
CA VAL A 9 -4.65 -2.05 2.23
C VAL A 9 -3.94 -2.28 0.90
N ARG A 10 -4.69 -2.25 -0.21
CA ARG A 10 -4.14 -2.46 -1.55
C ARG A 10 -3.07 -1.42 -1.88
N CYS A 11 -3.30 -0.15 -1.53
CA CYS A 11 -2.34 0.91 -1.79
C CYS A 11 -1.14 0.85 -0.87
N SER A 12 -1.31 0.47 0.40
CA SER A 12 -0.18 0.19 1.30
C SER A 12 0.74 -0.91 0.73
N ALA A 13 0.16 -2.00 0.23
CA ALA A 13 0.90 -3.07 -0.44
C ALA A 13 1.60 -2.60 -1.73
N ALA A 14 0.89 -1.82 -2.57
CA ALA A 14 1.44 -1.26 -3.79
C ALA A 14 2.66 -0.37 -3.51
N PHE A 15 2.60 0.49 -2.49
CA PHE A 15 3.73 1.35 -2.13
C PHE A 15 4.91 0.57 -1.58
N ALA A 16 4.68 -0.46 -0.77
CA ALA A 16 5.74 -1.32 -0.27
C ALA A 16 6.50 -2.00 -1.42
N LEU A 17 5.78 -2.56 -2.40
CA LEU A 17 6.38 -3.13 -3.61
C LEU A 17 7.09 -2.07 -4.45
N GLY A 18 6.45 -0.93 -4.67
CA GLY A 18 7.01 0.16 -5.47
C GLY A 18 8.30 0.71 -4.87
N ALA A 19 8.35 0.89 -3.54
CA ALA A 19 9.57 1.27 -2.83
C ALA A 19 10.67 0.20 -2.95
N GLY A 20 10.31 -1.09 -2.90
CA GLY A 20 11.24 -2.19 -3.16
C GLY A 20 11.81 -2.16 -4.58
N LEU A 21 10.97 -1.89 -5.58
CA LEU A 21 11.38 -1.72 -6.98
C LEU A 21 12.30 -0.51 -7.16
N GLN A 22 12.00 0.61 -6.50
CA GLN A 22 12.85 1.82 -6.50
C GLN A 22 14.24 1.55 -5.91
N LYS A 23 14.33 0.77 -4.82
CA LYS A 23 15.62 0.31 -4.28
C LYS A 23 16.41 -0.53 -5.27
N ALA A 24 15.73 -1.31 -6.12
CA ALA A 24 16.33 -2.09 -7.19
C ALA A 24 16.58 -1.28 -8.49
N GLY A 25 16.37 0.04 -8.47
CA GLY A 25 16.56 0.92 -9.63
C GLY A 25 15.45 0.83 -10.69
N LYS A 26 14.30 0.22 -10.38
CA LYS A 26 13.09 0.16 -11.22
C LYS A 26 12.03 1.15 -10.70
N GLY A 27 10.89 1.29 -11.39
CA GLY A 27 9.77 2.11 -10.90
C GLY A 27 10.10 3.60 -10.73
N LYS A 28 11.02 4.12 -11.56
CA LYS A 28 11.48 5.52 -11.54
C LYS A 28 10.39 6.50 -11.98
N ASP A 29 9.36 6.01 -12.64
CA ASP A 29 8.23 6.81 -13.13
C ASP A 29 7.24 7.15 -12.01
N TRP A 30 7.41 6.57 -10.82
CA TRP A 30 6.62 6.90 -9.62
C TRP A 30 7.40 7.85 -8.71
N PRO A 31 6.72 8.71 -7.93
CA PRO A 31 7.38 9.52 -6.92
C PRO A 31 8.09 8.65 -5.87
N PRO A 32 9.04 9.17 -5.09
CA PRO A 32 9.68 8.40 -4.02
C PRO A 32 8.67 7.82 -3.02
N LEU A 33 8.59 6.49 -2.92
CA LEU A 33 7.54 5.81 -2.14
C LEU A 33 7.99 5.40 -0.72
N ALA A 34 9.30 5.36 -0.45
CA ALA A 34 9.82 4.77 0.78
C ALA A 34 9.36 5.45 2.07
N GLU A 35 9.27 6.79 2.08
CA GLU A 35 8.86 7.56 3.26
C GLU A 35 7.33 7.71 3.31
N ARG A 36 6.73 8.34 2.28
CA ARG A 36 5.28 8.59 2.22
C ARG A 36 4.47 7.29 2.25
N GLY A 37 4.91 6.25 1.53
CA GLY A 37 4.26 4.95 1.53
C GLY A 37 4.35 4.20 2.85
N ARG A 38 5.47 4.35 3.58
CA ARG A 38 5.61 3.76 4.93
C ARG A 38 4.66 4.43 5.92
N GLU A 39 4.59 5.76 5.91
CA GLU A 39 3.68 6.51 6.77
C GLU A 39 2.21 6.18 6.45
N PHE A 40 1.87 6.06 5.16
CA PHE A 40 0.54 5.62 4.73
C PHE A 40 0.17 4.23 5.27
N PHE A 41 1.10 3.27 5.21
CA PHE A 41 0.91 1.93 5.77
C PHE A 41 0.69 1.96 7.29
N VAL A 42 1.48 2.75 8.03
CA VAL A 42 1.34 2.89 9.48
C VAL A 42 -0.05 3.41 9.86
N ARG A 43 -0.49 4.49 9.21
CA ARG A 43 -1.82 5.09 9.45
C ARG A 43 -2.95 4.15 9.10
N THR A 44 -2.86 3.50 7.93
CA THR A 44 -3.85 2.52 7.46
C THR A 44 -3.93 1.34 8.42
N SER A 45 -2.80 0.85 8.91
CA SER A 45 -2.75 -0.29 9.83
C SER A 45 -3.38 0.06 11.17
N ALA A 46 -3.06 1.23 11.73
CA ALA A 46 -3.68 1.73 12.96
C ALA A 46 -5.20 1.82 12.81
N GLN A 47 -5.67 2.48 11.74
CA GLN A 47 -7.11 2.62 11.47
C GLN A 47 -7.81 1.26 11.32
N LEU A 48 -7.21 0.29 10.63
CA LEU A 48 -7.78 -1.05 10.48
C LEU A 48 -7.90 -1.79 11.82
N MET A 49 -6.87 -1.72 12.66
CA MET A 49 -6.92 -2.34 13.99
C MET A 49 -8.03 -1.72 14.82
N ASP A 50 -8.14 -0.39 14.84
CA ASP A 50 -9.17 0.32 15.61
C ASP A 50 -10.59 0.04 15.11
N GLU A 51 -10.81 0.01 13.80
CA GLU A 51 -12.15 -0.12 13.21
C GLU A 51 -12.64 -1.56 13.08
N THR A 52 -11.73 -2.55 13.02
CA THR A 52 -12.09 -3.96 12.76
C THR A 52 -11.70 -4.91 13.88
N GLY A 53 -10.92 -4.46 14.86
CA GLY A 53 -10.37 -5.30 15.93
C GLY A 53 -9.29 -6.29 15.44
N MET A 54 -8.79 -6.14 14.22
CA MET A 54 -7.68 -6.96 13.72
C MET A 54 -6.43 -6.75 14.57
N THR A 55 -5.63 -7.82 14.73
CA THR A 55 -4.30 -7.71 15.33
C THR A 55 -3.30 -7.14 14.34
N ARG A 56 -2.18 -6.62 14.85
CA ARG A 56 -1.05 -6.17 14.03
C ARG A 56 -0.59 -7.25 13.05
N ASP A 57 -0.50 -8.49 13.52
CA ASP A 57 -0.06 -9.62 12.70
C ASP A 57 -1.08 -9.93 11.60
N ALA A 58 -2.38 -9.90 11.92
CA ALA A 58 -3.43 -10.10 10.92
C ALA A 58 -3.43 -9.02 9.83
N VAL A 59 -3.16 -7.76 10.19
CA VAL A 59 -3.00 -6.66 9.21
C VAL A 59 -1.74 -6.87 8.37
N GLY A 60 -0.63 -7.29 8.99
CA GLY A 60 0.61 -7.63 8.28
C GLY A 60 0.40 -8.74 7.25
N ASP A 61 -0.24 -9.84 7.64
CA ASP A 61 -0.57 -10.97 6.77
C ASP A 61 -1.53 -10.57 5.64
N LEU A 62 -2.48 -9.68 5.92
CA LEU A 62 -3.39 -9.15 4.91
C LEU A 62 -2.62 -8.34 3.86
N VAL A 63 -1.80 -7.37 4.29
CA VAL A 63 -1.00 -6.54 3.37
C VAL A 63 -0.01 -7.39 2.59
N GLN A 64 0.63 -8.37 3.22
CA GLN A 64 1.57 -9.28 2.56
C GLN A 64 0.88 -10.13 1.47
N ARG A 65 -0.31 -10.67 1.73
CA ARG A 65 -1.10 -11.39 0.72
C ARG A 65 -1.47 -10.48 -0.46
N THR A 66 -1.96 -9.28 -0.17
CA THR A 66 -2.28 -8.30 -1.22
C THR A 66 -1.04 -7.88 -2.02
N ALA A 67 0.13 -7.79 -1.40
CA ALA A 67 1.38 -7.52 -2.11
C ALA A 67 1.74 -8.68 -3.06
N SER A 68 1.58 -9.93 -2.65
CA SER A 68 1.82 -11.07 -3.53
C SER A 68 0.92 -11.05 -4.77
N GLU A 69 -0.38 -10.74 -4.61
CA GLU A 69 -1.33 -10.61 -5.72
C GLU A 69 -0.94 -9.45 -6.67
N LEU A 70 -0.47 -8.33 -6.12
CA LEU A 70 -0.07 -7.16 -6.92
C LEU A 70 1.22 -7.39 -7.72
N ALA A 71 2.10 -8.27 -7.24
CA ALA A 71 3.36 -8.58 -7.90
C ALA A 71 3.18 -9.37 -9.21
N GLU A 72 1.98 -9.86 -9.49
CA GLU A 72 1.68 -10.64 -10.70
C GLU A 72 1.50 -9.73 -11.93
N GLY A 73 2.28 -10.02 -12.98
CA GLY A 73 2.16 -9.36 -14.28
C GLY A 73 2.34 -7.85 -14.22
N ASP A 74 1.39 -7.11 -14.79
CA ASP A 74 1.37 -5.65 -14.84
C ASP A 74 0.40 -5.03 -13.81
N THR A 75 -0.09 -5.84 -12.86
CA THR A 75 -1.14 -5.45 -11.90
C THR A 75 -0.69 -4.28 -11.01
N LEU A 76 0.55 -4.29 -10.53
CA LEU A 76 1.12 -3.19 -9.75
C LEU A 76 1.08 -1.87 -10.53
N SER A 77 1.57 -1.87 -11.76
CA SER A 77 1.63 -0.66 -12.61
C SER A 77 0.25 -0.11 -12.93
N LYS A 78 -0.75 -0.99 -13.15
CA LYS A 78 -2.15 -0.58 -13.35
C LYS A 78 -2.81 -0.04 -12.08
N THR A 79 -2.40 -0.53 -10.91
CA THR A 79 -2.96 -0.13 -9.61
C THR A 79 -2.35 1.19 -9.12
N MET A 80 -1.08 1.45 -9.43
CA MET A 80 -0.32 2.56 -8.86
C MET A 80 -0.96 3.95 -9.05
N PRO A 81 -1.52 4.33 -10.23
CA PRO A 81 -2.09 5.67 -10.41
C PRO A 81 -3.21 6.00 -9.42
N ALA A 82 -4.13 5.06 -9.18
CA ALA A 82 -5.22 5.26 -8.22
C ALA A 82 -4.67 5.37 -6.79
N CYS A 83 -3.64 4.60 -6.47
CA CYS A 83 -3.00 4.65 -5.16
C CYS A 83 -2.26 5.97 -4.93
N LEU A 84 -1.54 6.49 -5.92
CA LEU A 84 -0.90 7.81 -5.81
C LEU A 84 -1.92 8.91 -5.54
N SER A 85 -3.08 8.91 -6.22
CA SER A 85 -4.17 9.86 -5.92
C SER A 85 -4.67 9.75 -4.48
N MET A 86 -4.77 8.53 -3.94
CA MET A 86 -5.16 8.30 -2.55
C MET A 86 -4.07 8.78 -1.56
N LEU A 87 -2.80 8.57 -1.88
CA LEU A 87 -1.67 9.04 -1.08
C LEU A 87 -1.68 10.58 -1.00
N ASP A 88 -1.85 11.26 -2.13
CA ASP A 88 -1.91 12.72 -2.18
C ASP A 88 -3.12 13.26 -1.39
N SER A 89 -4.24 12.55 -1.42
CA SER A 89 -5.45 12.91 -0.64
C SER A 89 -5.31 12.66 0.86
N SER A 90 -4.34 11.84 1.29
CA SER A 90 -4.11 11.52 2.71
C SER A 90 -3.36 12.62 3.49
N GLY A 91 -2.91 13.67 2.79
CA GLY A 91 -2.12 14.75 3.37
C GLY A 91 -0.67 14.37 3.67
N LEU A 92 -0.18 13.29 3.05
CA LEU A 92 1.21 12.83 3.08
C LEU A 92 1.98 13.30 1.87
#